data_AF-A0AAW1CKH8-F1
#
_entry.id   AF-A0AAW1CKH8-F1
#
_cell.length_a   1.000
_cell.length_b   1.000
_cell.length_c   1.000
_cell.angle_alpha   90.00
_cell.angle_beta   90.00
_cell.angle_gamma   90.00
#
_symmetry.space_group_name_H-M   'P 1'
#
loop_
_entity.id
_entity.type
_entity.pdbx_description
1 polymer ?
#
loop_
_entity_poly.entity_id
_entity_poly.type
_entity_poly.pdbx_seq_one_letter_code
_entity_poly.pdbx_strand_id
1 'polypeptide(L)'
;MNFTQIFMKNHLWNKVLITARYCSNKSQNPSINVQGLSNKVFARPIKPVDPGAKKTGGYNVPEYFSFDKYSFYEAELELVKYRQPQPSSKQGN
;
A
#
# COMPACT_ATOMS: atom_id res chain seq x y z
N MET A 1 -1.72 -43.49 -53.26
CA MET A 1 -1.46 -43.06 -51.86
C MET A 1 0.03 -42.93 -51.69
N ASN A 2 0.56 -41.72 -51.51
CA ASN A 2 1.96 -41.48 -51.17
C ASN A 2 2.07 -40.07 -50.61
N PHE A 3 2.45 -39.93 -49.35
CA PHE A 3 3.18 -38.75 -48.86
C PHE A 3 3.88 -39.12 -47.55
N THR A 4 5.06 -39.72 -47.69
CA THR A 4 6.08 -39.80 -46.65
C THR A 4 6.83 -38.47 -46.62
N GLN A 5 6.58 -37.64 -45.61
CA GLN A 5 7.52 -36.71 -44.95
C GLN A 5 6.82 -36.21 -43.68
N ILE A 6 7.12 -36.69 -42.46
CA ILE A 6 8.28 -36.33 -41.63
C ILE A 6 8.58 -34.83 -41.67
N PHE A 7 8.18 -34.09 -40.64
CA PHE A 7 9.10 -33.60 -39.61
C PHE A 7 8.41 -32.53 -38.75
N MET A 8 8.64 -32.65 -37.46
CA MET A 8 8.27 -31.74 -36.40
C MET A 8 8.64 -30.29 -36.73
N LYS A 9 7.81 -29.33 -36.33
CA LYS A 9 8.17 -28.27 -35.36
C LYS A 9 7.13 -27.16 -35.37
N ASN A 10 7.05 -26.50 -34.21
CA ASN A 10 6.41 -25.21 -33.95
C ASN A 10 5.06 -25.28 -33.26
N HIS A 11 5.07 -25.91 -32.08
CA HIS A 11 4.17 -25.48 -31.01
C HIS A 11 4.64 -24.12 -30.48
N LEU A 12 4.33 -23.05 -31.23
CA LEU A 12 4.42 -21.68 -30.76
C LEU A 12 3.28 -21.43 -29.76
N TRP A 13 3.48 -21.84 -28.51
CA TRP A 13 2.76 -21.21 -27.40
C TRP A 13 3.24 -19.76 -27.34
N ASN A 14 2.39 -18.83 -27.76
CA ASN A 14 2.57 -17.41 -27.50
C ASN A 14 2.70 -17.23 -25.98
N LYS A 15 3.95 -17.10 -25.51
CA LYS A 15 4.26 -16.62 -24.17
C LYS A 15 3.82 -15.16 -24.12
N VAL A 16 2.59 -14.94 -23.67
CA VAL A 16 2.09 -13.62 -23.26
C VAL A 16 2.98 -13.16 -22.11
N LEU A 17 4.01 -12.38 -22.43
CA LEU A 17 4.84 -11.71 -21.44
C LEU A 17 4.01 -10.56 -20.87
N ILE A 18 3.31 -10.83 -19.77
CA ILE A 18 2.72 -9.79 -18.93
C ILE A 18 3.89 -9.06 -18.26
N THR A 19 4.40 -8.02 -18.91
CA THR A 19 5.29 -7.04 -18.27
C THR A 19 4.43 -6.22 -17.31
N ALA A 20 4.32 -6.67 -16.06
CA ALA A 20 3.79 -5.86 -14.99
C ALA A 20 4.69 -4.63 -14.83
N ARG A 21 4.21 -3.46 -15.25
CA ARG A 21 4.83 -2.19 -14.88
C ARG A 21 4.61 -2.02 -13.37
N TYR A 22 5.59 -2.43 -12.58
CA TYR A 22 5.64 -2.07 -11.17
C TYR A 22 5.64 -0.54 -11.11
N CYS A 23 4.60 0.07 -10.53
CA CYS A 23 4.62 1.48 -10.22
C CYS A 23 5.75 1.70 -9.21
N SER A 24 6.88 2.22 -9.70
CA SER A 24 7.94 2.73 -8.83
C SER A 24 7.38 3.97 -8.14
N ASN A 25 6.80 3.76 -6.96
CA ASN A 25 6.51 4.83 -6.03
C ASN A 25 7.86 5.38 -5.55
N LYS A 26 8.50 6.24 -6.35
CA LYS A 26 9.36 7.26 -5.78
C LYS A 26 8.51 7.92 -4.70
N SER A 27 9.01 7.94 -3.46
CA SER A 27 8.45 8.73 -2.38
C SER A 27 8.35 10.17 -2.86
N GLN A 28 7.22 10.52 -3.48
CA GLN A 28 6.90 11.89 -3.78
C GLN A 28 6.82 12.54 -2.41
N ASN A 29 7.74 13.46 -2.11
CA ASN A 29 7.50 14.43 -1.05
C ASN A 29 6.27 15.18 -1.51
N PRO A 30 5.08 14.87 -0.98
CA PRO A 30 3.91 15.52 -1.48
C PRO A 30 4.03 16.96 -0.96
N SER A 31 4.04 17.92 -1.88
CA SER A 31 3.92 19.33 -1.54
C SER A 31 2.53 19.52 -0.95
N ILE A 32 2.41 19.31 0.36
CA ILE A 32 1.15 19.51 1.06
C ILE A 32 1.46 20.29 2.31
N ASN A 33 0.97 21.52 2.34
CA ASN A 33 0.73 22.28 3.55
C ASN A 33 -0.43 21.64 4.36
N VAL A 34 -0.42 20.32 4.51
CA VAL A 34 -1.38 19.55 5.30
C VAL A 34 -0.53 18.62 6.14
N GLN A 35 -0.40 18.98 7.40
CA GLN A 35 0.32 18.17 8.38
C GLN A 35 -0.40 16.83 8.51
N GLY A 36 0.30 15.74 8.15
CA GLY A 36 -0.17 14.38 8.37
C GLY A 36 -0.23 14.03 9.86
N LEU A 37 -0.51 12.76 10.15
CA LEU A 37 -0.56 12.24 11.51
C LEU A 37 0.80 12.42 12.20
N SER A 38 0.79 12.70 13.51
CA SER A 38 2.02 12.92 14.26
C SER A 38 2.81 11.63 14.53
N ASN A 39 4.03 11.79 15.01
CA ASN A 39 4.89 10.68 15.44
C ASN A 39 4.29 9.86 16.58
N LYS A 40 3.25 10.35 17.28
CA LYS A 40 2.53 9.57 18.30
C LYS A 40 1.67 8.47 17.68
N VAL A 41 1.13 8.73 16.49
CA VAL A 41 0.30 7.79 15.75
C VAL A 41 1.17 6.79 15.01
N PHE A 42 2.18 7.31 14.31
CA PHE A 42 3.09 6.51 13.50
C PHE A 42 4.47 7.15 13.48
N ALA A 43 5.45 6.45 14.05
CA ALA A 43 6.85 6.83 13.92
C ALA A 43 7.42 6.18 12.66
N ARG A 44 7.81 6.99 11.66
CA ARG A 44 8.43 6.48 10.45
C ARG A 44 9.72 5.73 10.81
N PRO A 45 9.84 4.42 10.53
CA PRO A 45 11.02 3.67 10.88
C PRO A 45 12.20 4.10 10.00
N ILE A 46 13.29 4.54 10.64
CA ILE A 46 14.56 4.89 9.96
C ILE A 46 15.35 3.61 9.63
N LYS A 47 15.17 2.56 10.44
CA LYS A 47 15.81 1.25 10.30
C LYS A 47 14.80 0.22 9.78
N PRO A 48 15.25 -0.89 9.17
CA PRO A 48 14.35 -1.97 8.76
C PRO A 48 13.54 -2.45 9.97
N VAL A 49 12.22 -2.53 9.80
CA VAL A 49 11.35 -3.10 10.81
C VAL A 49 11.53 -4.61 10.69
N ASP A 50 12.12 -5.25 11.70
CA ASP A 50 12.39 -6.69 11.80
C ASP A 50 13.30 -7.36 10.74
N PRO A 51 13.98 -8.46 11.11
CA PRO A 51 14.75 -9.29 10.18
C PRO A 51 13.80 -10.07 9.25
N GLY A 52 13.23 -9.38 8.27
CA GLY A 52 12.31 -9.94 7.28
C GLY A 52 11.37 -8.92 6.66
N ALA A 53 11.02 -7.85 7.39
CA ALA A 53 10.19 -6.77 6.87
C ALA A 53 11.07 -5.74 6.13
N LYS A 54 11.44 -6.12 4.90
CA LYS A 54 12.02 -5.19 3.93
C LYS A 54 10.89 -4.43 3.25
N LYS A 55 11.12 -3.16 2.89
CA LYS A 55 10.25 -2.41 1.96
C LYS A 55 10.12 -3.09 0.58
N THR A 56 11.00 -4.06 0.31
CA THR A 56 11.02 -4.92 -0.88
C THR A 56 10.51 -6.35 -0.59
N GLY A 57 9.97 -6.62 0.59
CA GLY A 57 9.32 -7.88 0.93
C GLY A 57 7.94 -8.00 0.26
N GLY A 58 7.30 -9.16 0.36
CA GLY A 58 5.99 -9.42 -0.27
C GLY A 58 4.80 -8.68 0.34
N TYR A 59 4.98 -8.07 1.52
CA TYR A 59 3.93 -7.28 2.16
C TYR A 59 4.02 -5.82 1.73
N ASN A 60 2.96 -5.32 1.09
CA ASN A 60 2.97 -4.02 0.43
C ASN A 60 2.91 -2.82 1.40
N VAL A 61 2.60 -3.03 2.68
CA VAL A 61 2.39 -1.96 3.68
C VAL A 61 3.35 -2.14 4.87
N PRO A 62 4.67 -1.96 4.69
CA PRO A 62 5.65 -2.14 5.76
C PRO A 62 5.43 -1.21 6.97
N GLU A 63 4.70 -0.11 6.80
CA GLU A 63 4.30 0.82 7.86
C GLU A 63 3.46 0.14 8.95
N TYR A 64 2.74 -0.95 8.60
CA TYR A 64 1.91 -1.70 9.55
C TYR A 64 2.70 -2.17 10.78
N PHE A 65 3.98 -2.49 10.62
CA PHE A 65 4.81 -3.02 11.69
C PHE A 65 5.30 -1.95 12.68
N SER A 66 5.06 -0.66 12.43
CA SER A 66 5.51 0.44 13.31
C SER A 66 4.37 1.08 14.11
N PHE A 67 3.19 0.46 14.13
CA PHE A 67 2.09 0.91 14.99
C PHE A 67 2.18 0.31 16.38
N ASP A 68 1.81 1.11 17.38
CA ASP A 68 1.67 0.69 18.77
C ASP A 68 0.20 0.42 19.10
N LYS A 69 -0.05 -0.24 20.24
CA LYS A 69 -1.41 -0.55 20.73
C LYS A 69 -2.33 0.67 20.89
N TYR A 70 -1.76 1.88 20.97
CA TYR A 70 -2.50 3.13 21.13
C TYR A 70 -2.59 3.96 19.85
N SER A 71 -1.91 3.57 18.76
CA SER A 71 -1.88 4.34 17.51
C SER A 71 -3.26 4.66 16.97
N PHE A 72 -4.22 3.74 17.14
CA PHE A 72 -5.60 3.96 16.75
C PHE A 72 -6.23 5.15 17.50
N TYR A 73 -6.15 5.17 18.83
CA TYR A 73 -6.75 6.23 19.65
C TYR A 73 -6.06 7.58 19.45
N GLU A 74 -4.74 7.59 19.30
CA GLU A 74 -3.99 8.82 18.98
C GLU A 74 -4.44 9.39 17.63
N ALA A 75 -4.69 8.54 16.63
CA ALA A 75 -5.22 8.98 15.35
C ALA A 75 -6.62 9.58 15.49
N GLU A 76 -7.48 9.00 16.33
CA GLU A 76 -8.81 9.55 16.58
C GLU A 76 -8.73 10.96 17.17
N LEU A 77 -7.89 11.16 18.19
CA LEU A 77 -7.67 12.47 18.83
C LEU A 77 -7.22 13.53 17.82
N GLU A 78 -6.27 13.19 16.95
CA GLU A 78 -5.77 14.09 15.92
C GLU A 78 -6.79 14.40 14.83
N LEU A 79 -7.70 13.47 14.55
CA LEU A 79 -8.75 13.63 13.55
C LEU A 79 -9.97 14.38 14.09
N VAL A 80 -10.21 14.44 15.42
CA VAL A 80 -11.39 15.11 16.01
C VAL A 80 -11.57 16.53 15.47
N LYS A 81 -10.49 17.31 15.34
CA LYS A 81 -10.53 18.69 14.81
C LYS A 81 -11.05 18.81 13.37
N TYR A 82 -10.99 17.73 12.60
CA TYR A 82 -11.44 17.71 11.20
C TYR A 82 -12.80 17.03 11.03
N ARG A 83 -13.37 16.45 12.09
CA ARG A 83 -14.69 15.80 12.03
C ARG A 83 -15.80 16.85 12.04
N GLN A 84 -16.91 16.53 11.38
CA GLN A 84 -18.15 17.29 11.52
C GLN A 84 -18.73 17.10 12.93
N PRO A 85 -19.49 18.09 13.44
CA PRO A 85 -20.19 17.93 14.72
C PRO A 85 -21.15 16.75 14.64
N GLN A 86 -21.30 16.03 15.76
CA GLN A 86 -22.24 14.93 15.81
C GLN A 86 -23.68 15.44 15.61
N PRO A 87 -24.52 14.70 14.87
CA PRO A 87 -25.92 15.03 14.75
C PRO A 87 -26.59 14.96 16.13
N SER A 88 -27.54 15.85 16.39
CA SER A 88 -28.36 15.82 17.60
C SER A 88 -29.76 15.33 17.27
N SER A 89 -30.35 14.54 18.17
CA SER A 89 -31.75 14.12 18.09
C SER A 89 -32.74 15.19 18.58
N LYS A 90 -32.24 16.33 19.11
CA LYS A 90 -33.11 17.42 19.55
C LYS A 90 -33.68 18.14 18.32
N GLN A 91 -35.00 18.27 18.25
CA GLN A 91 -35.61 19.25 17.35
C GLN A 91 -35.17 20.64 17.81
N GLY A 92 -34.57 21.43 16.92
CA GLY A 92 -34.27 22.84 17.20
C GLY A 92 -35.58 23.55 17.56
N ASN A 93 -35.62 24.16 18.74
CA ASN A 93 -36.76 24.94 19.21
C ASN A 93 -37.01 26.18 18.33
#